data_AF-A0A847JGU7-F1
#
_entry.id   AF-A0A847JGU7-F1
#
_cell.length_a   1.000
_cell.length_b   1.000
_cell.length_c   1.000
_cell.angle_alpha   90.00
_cell.angle_beta   90.00
_cell.angle_gamma   90.00
#
_symmetry.space_group_name_H-M   'P 1'
#
loop_
_entity.id
_entity.type
_entity.pdbx_description
1 polymer ?
#
loop_
_entity_poly.entity_id
_entity_poly.type
_entity_poly.pdbx_seq_one_letter_code
_entity_poly.pdbx_strand_id
1 'polypeptide(L)' 'MLHWSLVFLVVALIAAVFGFTGIAATSAGIARILFGVFLILFLISFVSQFLHGM' A
#
# COMPACT_ATOMS: atom_id res chain seq x y z
N MET A 1 12.89 19.84 -20.28
CA MET A 1 11.94 18.91 -19.60
C MET A 1 12.64 18.00 -18.59
N LEU A 2 13.67 17.22 -18.98
CA LEU A 2 14.39 16.30 -18.07
C LEU A 2 15.04 16.98 -16.85
N HIS A 3 15.54 18.21 -17.02
CA HIS A 3 16.09 19.02 -15.91
C HIS A 3 15.03 19.30 -14.83
N TRP A 4 13.81 19.66 -15.24
CA TRP A 4 12.73 19.96 -14.32
C TRP A 4 12.22 18.70 -13.60
N SER A 5 12.17 17.55 -14.29
CA SER A 5 11.89 16.25 -13.64
C SER A 5 12.96 15.85 -12.62
N LEU A 6 14.24 16.10 -12.89
CA LEU A 6 15.33 15.84 -11.94
C LEU A 6 15.22 16.72 -10.69
N VAL A 7 14.85 17.99 -10.86
CA VAL A 7 14.60 18.89 -9.73
C VAL A 7 13.41 18.39 -8.91
N PHE A 8 12.32 18.00 -9.56
CA PHE A 8 11.15 17.42 -8.89
C PHE A 8 11.48 16.10 -8.16
N LEU A 9 12.32 15.25 -8.75
CA LEU A 9 12.79 14.01 -8.13
C LEU A 9 13.53 14.29 -6.82
N VAL A 10 14.47 15.24 -6.84
CA VAL A 10 15.26 15.61 -5.66
C VAL A 10 14.36 16.22 -4.57
N VAL A 11 13.43 17.10 -4.95
CA VAL A 11 12.47 17.70 -4.02
C VAL A 11 11.56 16.63 -3.41
N ALA A 12 11.07 15.66 -4.20
CA ALA A 12 10.27 14.55 -3.72
C ALA A 12 11.05 13.64 -2.75
N LEU A 13 12.34 13.40 -3.02
CA LEU A 13 13.23 12.65 -2.12
C LEU A 13 13.43 13.36 -0.77
N ILE A 14 13.68 14.66 -0.80
CA ILE A 14 13.83 15.47 0.42
C ILE A 14 12.50 15.48 1.19
N ALA A 15 11.38 15.70 0.51
CA ALA A 15 10.05 15.63 1.11
C ALA A 15 9.73 14.24 1.69
N ALA A 16 10.16 13.17 1.03
CA ALA A 16 10.03 11.79 1.52
C ALA A 16 10.79 11.59 2.85
N VAL A 17 12.05 12.01 2.90
CA VAL A 17 12.90 11.84 4.11
C VAL A 17 12.44 12.74 5.26
N PHE A 18 12.05 13.99 4.98
CA PHE A 18 11.62 14.93 6.02
C PHE A 18 10.15 14.78 6.44
N GLY A 19 9.27 14.36 5.54
CA GLY A 19 7.81 14.36 5.77
C GLY A 19 7.18 12.98 5.96
N PHE A 20 7.72 11.92 5.36
CA PHE A 20 7.04 10.61 5.32
C PHE A 20 7.54 9.61 6.37
N THR A 21 8.62 9.90 7.08
CA THR A 21 9.23 9.01 8.08
C THR A 21 8.26 8.65 9.23
N GLY A 22 7.40 9.58 9.66
CA GLY A 22 6.39 9.31 10.70
C GLY A 22 5.09 8.67 10.18
N ILE A 23 4.70 8.97 8.94
CA ILE A 23 3.43 8.51 8.36
C ILE A 23 3.54 7.04 7.95
N ALA A 24 4.71 6.61 7.48
CA ALA A 24 4.98 5.23 7.11
C ALA A 24 4.68 4.24 8.25
N ALA A 25 4.98 4.61 9.50
CA ALA A 25 4.70 3.78 10.67
C ALA A 25 3.19 3.62 10.92
N THR A 26 2.43 4.71 10.86
CA THR A 26 0.97 4.70 11.04
C THR A 26 0.26 3.98 9.88
N SER A 27 0.69 4.24 8.64
CA SER A 27 0.18 3.55 7.46
C SER A 27 0.48 2.04 7.49
N ALA A 28 1.63 1.62 8.01
CA ALA A 28 1.95 0.21 8.19
C ALA A 28 0.99 -0.50 9.16
N GLY A 29 0.52 0.20 10.20
CA GLY A 29 -0.52 -0.31 11.10
C GLY A 29 -1.84 -0.57 10.38
N ILE A 30 -2.32 0.41 9.60
CA ILE A 30 -3.58 0.31 8.84
C ILE A 30 -3.48 -0.75 7.74
N ALA A 31 -2.33 -0.84 7.06
CA ALA A 31 -2.08 -1.84 6.03
C ALA A 31 -2.19 -3.27 6.55
N ARG A 32 -1.72 -3.55 7.78
CA ARG A 32 -1.83 -4.88 8.40
C ARG A 32 -3.29 -5.28 8.64
N ILE A 33 -4.12 -4.34 9.07
CA ILE A 33 -5.56 -4.58 9.31
C ILE A 33 -6.25 -4.88 7.98
N LEU A 34 -6.03 -4.04 6.96
CA LEU A 34 -6.59 -4.24 5.62
C LEU A 34 -6.12 -5.56 4.99
N PHE A 35 -4.86 -5.92 5.15
CA PHE A 35 -4.32 -7.19 4.65
C PHE A 35 -4.98 -8.38 5.35
N GLY A 36 -5.19 -8.33 6.66
CA GLY A 36 -5.91 -9.36 7.40
C GLY A 36 -7.36 -9.51 6.93
N VAL A 37 -8.08 -8.41 6.77
CA VAL A 37 -9.46 -8.41 6.25
C VAL A 37 -9.52 -8.97 4.83
N PHE A 38 -8.60 -8.55 3.97
CA PHE A 38 -8.49 -9.06 2.60
C PHE A 38 -8.24 -10.55 2.58
N LEU A 39 -7.37 -11.06 3.45
CA LEU A 39 -7.06 -12.49 3.54
C LEU A 39 -8.28 -13.31 3.96
N ILE A 40 -9.07 -12.82 4.92
CA ILE A 40 -10.33 -13.46 5.34
C ILE A 40 -11.34 -13.47 4.19
N LEU A 41 -11.57 -12.32 3.53
CA LEU A 41 -12.49 -12.21 2.40
C LEU A 41 -12.04 -13.06 1.20
N PHE A 42 -10.73 -13.12 0.96
CA PHE A 42 -10.13 -13.97 -0.06
C PHE A 42 -10.39 -15.44 0.24
N LEU A 43 -10.20 -15.88 1.49
CA LEU A 43 -10.48 -17.26 1.88
C LEU A 43 -11.97 -17.61 1.74
N ILE A 44 -12.86 -16.71 2.15
CA ILE A 44 -14.32 -16.88 2.00
C ILE A 44 -14.69 -16.96 0.52
N SER A 45 -14.16 -16.05 -0.31
CA SER A 45 -14.41 -16.04 -1.75
C SER A 45 -13.83 -17.26 -2.45
N PHE A 46 -12.66 -17.73 -2.01
CA PHE A 46 -12.02 -18.91 -2.55
C PHE A 46 -12.86 -20.16 -2.26
N VAL A 47 -13.32 -20.31 -1.02
CA VAL A 47 -14.19 -21.43 -0.63
C VAL A 47 -15.56 -21.34 -1.32
N SER A 48 -16.16 -20.14 -1.40
CA SER A 48 -17.46 -19.97 -2.06
C SER A 48 -17.39 -20.18 -3.58
N GLN A 49 -16.30 -19.79 -4.23
CA GLN A 49 -16.02 -20.09 -5.64
C GLN A 49 -15.79 -21.59 -5.85
N PHE A 50 -15.01 -22.22 -4.96
CA PHE A 50 -14.75 -23.66 -5.02
C PHE A 50 -16.04 -24.47 -4.85
N LEU A 51 -16.98 -24.00 -4.00
CA LEU A 51 -18.30 -24.63 -3.78
C LEU A 51 -19.32 -24.36 -4.90
N HIS A 52 -19.35 -23.15 -5.46
CA HIS A 52 -20.23 -22.85 -6.62
C HIS A 52 -19.76 -23.49 -7.93
N GLY A 53 -18.48 -23.85 -8.02
CA GLY A 53 -17.89 -24.49 -9.20
C GLY A 53 -17.99 -26.03 -9.23
N MET A 54 -18.58 -26.67 -8.21
CA MET A 54 -18.81 -28.12 -8.14
C MET A 54 -20.15 -28.53 -8.73
#